data_AF-A0A2V8LQ53-F1
#
_entry.id   AF-A0A2V8LQ53-F1
#
_cell.length_a   1.000
_cell.length_b   1.000
_cell.length_c   1.000
_cell.angle_alpha   90.00
_cell.angle_beta   90.00
_cell.angle_gamma   90.00
#
_symmetry.space_group_name_H-M   'P 1'
#
loop_
_entity.id
_entity.type
_entity.pdbx_description
1 polymer ?
#
loop_
_entity_poly.entity_id
_entity_poly.type
_entity_poly.pdbx_seq_one_letter_code
_entity_poly.pdbx_strand_id
1 'polypeptide(L)'
;MFITQKNISRRTVLRGMGVAMALPMLESMVPAMTPQRKTAAGKPGVRLVCMEMPMGSAGATKFGTEKNMWSPVAEGRDFDLTPTSLKPLEPYRDYLTIISHTDCRLAEAFTDNEV
;
A
#
# COMPACT_ATOMS: atom_id res chain seq x y z
N MET A 1 25.45 -33.10 20.54
CA MET A 1 24.01 -32.78 20.58
C MET A 1 23.47 -32.88 19.16
N PHE A 2 22.44 -33.70 18.92
CA PHE A 2 21.82 -33.89 17.59
C PHE A 2 20.46 -33.19 17.58
N ILE A 3 20.23 -32.30 16.60
CA ILE A 3 19.00 -31.51 16.49
C ILE A 3 18.31 -31.89 15.18
N THR A 4 17.09 -32.43 15.28
CA THR A 4 16.36 -32.98 14.12
C THR A 4 15.71 -31.91 13.23
N GLN A 5 15.60 -30.67 13.70
CA GLN A 5 15.03 -29.53 12.95
C GLN A 5 13.59 -29.74 12.44
N LYS A 6 12.88 -30.74 13.00
CA LYS A 6 11.49 -31.03 12.62
C LYS A 6 10.57 -29.86 13.02
N ASN A 7 9.69 -29.48 12.11
CA ASN A 7 8.66 -28.46 12.31
C ASN A 7 7.39 -28.86 11.57
N ILE A 8 6.26 -28.27 11.96
CA ILE A 8 4.98 -28.49 11.30
C ILE A 8 4.77 -27.40 10.24
N SER A 9 4.47 -27.78 8.99
CA SER A 9 4.21 -26.80 7.94
C SER A 9 2.88 -26.09 8.16
N ARG A 10 2.87 -24.75 8.01
CA ARG A 10 1.64 -23.93 8.08
C ARG A 10 0.57 -24.43 7.10
N ARG A 11 0.97 -24.89 5.91
CA ARG A 11 0.07 -25.44 4.90
C ARG A 11 -0.64 -26.71 5.39
N THR A 12 0.06 -27.58 6.11
CA THR A 12 -0.53 -28.80 6.68
C THR A 12 -1.62 -28.44 7.69
N VAL A 13 -1.34 -27.46 8.56
CA VAL A 13 -2.31 -27.03 9.57
C VAL A 13 -3.51 -26.34 8.95
N LEU A 14 -3.30 -25.42 7.99
CA LEU A 14 -4.41 -24.75 7.30
C LEU A 14 -5.28 -25.72 6.48
N ARG A 15 -4.68 -26.76 5.87
CA ARG A 15 -5.44 -27.81 5.19
C ARG A 15 -6.23 -28.71 6.15
N GLY A 16 -5.70 -28.96 7.35
CA GLY A 16 -6.34 -29.83 8.35
C GLY A 16 -7.39 -29.14 9.23
N MET A 17 -7.21 -27.85 9.52
CA MET A 17 -8.09 -27.07 10.41
C MET A 17 -9.10 -26.18 9.66
N GLY A 18 -8.96 -26.00 8.34
CA GLY A 18 -9.82 -25.12 7.54
C GLY A 18 -9.71 -23.64 7.91
N VAL A 19 -10.75 -22.85 7.62
CA VAL A 19 -10.85 -21.39 7.84
C VAL A 19 -11.11 -21.03 9.33
N ALA A 20 -11.12 -22.02 10.23
CA ALA A 20 -11.66 -21.86 11.58
C ALA A 20 -10.96 -20.80 12.43
N MET A 21 -9.69 -20.43 12.16
CA MET A 21 -9.07 -19.21 12.66
C MET A 21 -7.98 -18.72 11.71
N ALA A 22 -7.81 -17.40 11.58
CA ALA A 22 -6.61 -16.80 11.02
C ALA A 22 -5.41 -17.20 11.89
N LEU A 23 -4.80 -18.35 11.60
CA LEU A 23 -3.84 -18.95 12.52
C LEU A 23 -2.58 -18.07 12.62
N PRO A 24 -2.26 -17.52 13.82
CA PRO A 24 -1.00 -16.84 14.05
C PRO A 24 0.15 -17.82 13.92
N MET A 25 1.34 -17.31 13.59
CA MET A 25 2.53 -18.14 13.46
C MET A 25 2.97 -18.67 14.83
N LEU A 26 2.93 -20.00 15.01
CA LEU A 26 3.36 -20.67 16.24
C LEU A 26 4.86 -20.99 16.20
N GLU A 27 5.53 -20.99 17.36
CA GLU A 27 6.97 -21.35 17.44
C GLU A 27 7.26 -22.77 16.95
N SER A 28 6.32 -23.71 17.10
CA SER A 28 6.45 -25.09 16.60
C SER A 28 6.45 -25.22 15.07
N MET A 29 6.12 -24.14 14.35
CA MET A 29 6.20 -24.07 12.89
C MET A 29 7.58 -23.62 12.39
N VAL A 30 8.52 -23.38 13.31
CA VAL A 30 9.87 -22.92 13.01
C VAL A 30 10.87 -24.03 13.39
N PRO A 31 11.80 -24.42 12.49
CA PRO A 31 12.88 -25.33 12.86
C PRO A 31 13.69 -24.79 14.06
N ALA A 32 14.06 -25.67 14.99
CA ALA A 32 14.81 -25.30 16.20
C ALA A 32 16.07 -24.46 15.87
N MET A 33 16.40 -23.45 16.68
CA MET A 33 17.54 -22.54 16.42
C MET A 33 17.44 -21.70 15.12
N THR A 34 16.29 -21.62 14.46
CA THR A 34 16.10 -20.66 13.36
C THR A 34 15.98 -19.24 13.92
N PRO A 35 16.80 -18.27 13.45
CA PRO A 35 16.67 -16.87 13.86
C PRO A 35 15.30 -16.29 13.49
N GLN A 36 14.67 -15.54 14.40
CA GLN A 36 13.32 -14.98 14.23
C GLN A 36 13.20 -14.15 12.94
N ARG A 37 14.24 -13.38 12.57
CA ARG A 37 14.32 -12.63 11.29
C ARG A 37 14.15 -13.48 10.02
N LYS A 38 14.42 -14.78 10.08
CA LYS A 38 14.22 -15.72 8.96
C LYS A 38 12.83 -16.36 8.95
N THR A 39 12.02 -16.10 9.97
CA THR A 39 10.65 -16.62 10.10
C THR A 39 9.65 -15.67 9.44
N ALA A 40 8.44 -16.14 9.14
CA ALA A 40 7.41 -15.27 8.57
C ALA A 40 6.97 -14.15 9.54
N ALA A 41 7.10 -14.35 10.85
CA ALA A 41 6.84 -13.34 11.88
C ALA A 41 7.95 -12.28 11.98
N GLY A 42 9.18 -12.62 11.59
CA GLY A 42 10.31 -11.68 11.61
C GLY A 42 10.56 -10.95 10.29
N LYS A 43 9.80 -11.26 9.23
CA LYS A 43 9.82 -10.43 8.01
C LYS A 43 9.09 -9.13 8.32
N PRO A 44 9.70 -7.95 8.07
CA PRO A 44 8.98 -6.70 8.19
C PRO A 44 7.76 -6.76 7.25
N GLY A 45 6.58 -6.49 7.80
CA GLY A 45 5.37 -6.42 6.99
C GLY A 45 5.50 -5.35 5.92
N VAL A 46 4.95 -5.61 4.73
CA VAL A 46 4.80 -4.57 3.70
C VAL A 46 3.85 -3.52 4.27
N ARG A 47 4.34 -2.29 4.41
CA ARG A 47 3.52 -1.16 4.86
C ARG A 47 2.91 -0.50 3.62
N LEU A 48 1.58 -0.48 3.56
CA LEU A 48 0.83 0.20 2.53
C LEU A 48 0.24 1.48 3.10
N VAL A 49 0.38 2.59 2.37
CA VAL A 49 -0.30 3.84 2.63
C VAL A 49 -1.14 4.16 1.39
N CYS A 50 -2.44 4.32 1.59
CA CYS A 50 -3.35 4.79 0.55
C CYS A 50 -3.72 6.24 0.89
N MET A 51 -3.51 7.14 -0.06
CA MET A 51 -3.93 8.54 0.02
C MET A 51 -4.96 8.75 -1.07
N GLU A 52 -6.10 9.32 -0.68
CA GLU A 52 -7.15 9.75 -1.60
C GLU A 52 -7.17 11.28 -1.59
N MET A 53 -7.55 11.86 -2.74
CA MET A 53 -7.72 13.29 -2.88
C MET A 53 -9.17 13.61 -2.51
N PRO A 54 -9.44 14.19 -1.33
CA PRO A 54 -10.81 14.46 -0.92
C PRO A 54 -11.42 15.61 -1.73
N MET A 55 -12.75 15.62 -1.80
CA MET A 55 -13.50 16.80 -2.22
C MET A 55 -13.10 18.01 -1.38
N GLY A 56 -12.94 19.18 -2.03
CA GLY A 56 -12.46 20.41 -1.39
C GLY A 56 -10.94 20.51 -1.21
N SER A 57 -10.17 19.50 -1.64
CA SER A 57 -8.70 19.64 -1.71
C SER A 57 -8.29 20.68 -2.77
N ALA A 58 -7.09 21.25 -2.61
CA ALA A 58 -6.57 22.23 -3.57
C ALA A 58 -6.57 21.70 -5.01
N GLY A 59 -6.35 20.39 -5.21
CA GLY A 59 -6.37 19.72 -6.53
C GLY A 59 -7.75 19.56 -7.15
N ALA A 60 -8.80 19.54 -6.34
CA ALA A 60 -10.19 19.44 -6.79
C ALA A 60 -10.77 20.80 -7.25
N THR A 61 -9.99 21.89 -7.16
CA THR A 61 -10.38 23.20 -7.68
C THR A 61 -9.95 23.34 -9.14
N LYS A 62 -10.66 24.15 -9.92
CA LYS A 62 -10.28 24.48 -11.31
C LYS A 62 -8.82 24.92 -11.43
N PHE A 63 -8.36 25.77 -10.51
CA PHE A 63 -6.96 26.21 -10.45
C PHE A 63 -6.00 25.06 -10.16
N GLY A 64 -6.34 24.17 -9.23
CA GLY A 64 -5.52 23.02 -8.88
C GLY A 64 -5.39 22.01 -10.01
N THR A 65 -6.46 21.79 -10.77
CA THR A 65 -6.47 20.93 -11.97
C THR A 65 -5.60 21.54 -13.07
N GLU A 66 -5.77 22.83 -13.39
CA GLU A 66 -4.95 23.53 -14.39
C GLU A 66 -3.45 23.54 -14.02
N LYS A 67 -3.15 23.56 -12.72
CA LYS A 67 -1.76 23.53 -12.20
C LYS A 67 -1.24 22.13 -11.91
N ASN A 68 -2.01 21.08 -12.14
CA ASN A 68 -1.58 19.70 -11.90
C ASN A 68 -1.09 19.47 -10.46
N MET A 69 -1.78 20.06 -9.47
CA MET A 69 -1.30 20.06 -8.09
C MET A 69 -1.20 18.66 -7.47
N TRP A 70 -2.08 17.73 -7.85
CA TRP A 70 -2.16 16.40 -7.25
C TRP A 70 -2.02 15.24 -8.24
N SER A 71 -1.96 15.53 -9.54
CA SER A 71 -1.71 14.52 -10.58
C SER A 71 -0.68 15.07 -11.57
N PRO A 72 0.39 14.32 -11.90
CA PRO A 72 1.32 14.69 -12.95
C PRO A 72 0.66 14.74 -14.32
N VAL A 73 1.18 15.59 -15.21
CA VAL A 73 0.66 15.74 -16.59
C VAL A 73 0.88 14.49 -17.42
N ALA A 74 2.04 13.86 -17.26
CA ALA A 74 2.47 12.72 -18.07
C ALA A 74 2.23 11.41 -17.31
N GLU A 75 1.72 10.42 -18.04
CA GLU A 75 1.68 9.03 -17.60
C GLU A 75 3.03 8.33 -17.80
N GLY A 76 3.22 7.20 -17.13
CA GLY A 76 4.43 6.37 -17.27
C GLY A 76 5.34 6.44 -16.05
N ARG A 77 6.58 5.96 -16.18
CA ARG A 77 7.52 5.88 -15.05
C ARG A 77 8.21 7.22 -14.75
N ASP A 78 8.32 8.08 -15.77
CA ASP A 78 9.11 9.31 -15.74
C ASP A 78 8.26 10.57 -15.50
N PHE A 79 7.16 10.44 -14.75
CA PHE A 79 6.30 11.59 -14.42
C PHE A 79 7.04 12.64 -13.58
N ASP A 80 6.79 13.92 -13.82
CA ASP A 80 7.41 14.99 -13.04
C ASP A 80 6.54 15.36 -11.82
N LEU A 81 7.08 15.18 -10.61
CA LEU A 81 6.44 15.58 -9.35
C LEU A 81 6.79 17.02 -8.95
N THR A 82 7.80 17.64 -9.56
CA THR A 82 8.28 18.98 -9.22
C THR A 82 7.19 20.05 -9.20
N PRO A 83 6.24 20.11 -10.16
CA PRO A 83 5.18 21.11 -10.15
C PRO A 83 4.03 20.78 -9.20
N THR A 84 4.05 19.59 -8.58
CA THR A 84 2.92 19.04 -7.82
C THR A 84 3.14 19.19 -6.30
N SER A 85 2.05 19.15 -5.53
CA SER A 85 2.06 19.00 -4.07
C SER A 85 2.63 17.64 -3.62
N LEU A 86 2.78 16.67 -4.53
CA LEU A 86 3.37 15.36 -4.27
C LEU A 86 4.90 15.35 -4.30
N LYS A 87 5.56 16.49 -4.57
CA LYS A 87 7.04 16.62 -4.56
C LYS A 87 7.73 15.97 -3.34
N PRO A 88 7.20 16.03 -2.10
CA PRO A 88 7.84 15.37 -0.95
C PRO A 88 7.90 13.84 -1.06
N LEU A 89 7.14 13.22 -1.96
CA LEU A 89 7.13 11.79 -2.21
C LEU A 89 8.21 11.32 -3.20
N GLU A 90 9.00 12.24 -3.76
CA GLU A 90 10.10 11.94 -4.67
C GLU A 90 11.05 10.83 -4.16
N PRO A 91 11.43 10.78 -2.85
CA PRO A 91 12.27 9.69 -2.32
C PRO A 91 11.63 8.29 -2.40
N TYR A 92 10.32 8.21 -2.64
CA TYR A 92 9.55 6.98 -2.73
C TYR A 92 9.07 6.67 -4.15
N ARG A 93 9.57 7.37 -5.18
CA ARG A 93 9.15 7.23 -6.58
C ARG A 93 9.07 5.78 -7.06
N ASP A 94 10.05 4.94 -6.71
CA ASP A 94 10.08 3.53 -7.14
C ASP A 94 8.94 2.68 -6.55
N TYR A 95 8.27 3.17 -5.50
CA TYR A 95 7.17 2.51 -4.81
C TYR A 95 5.86 3.30 -4.90
N LEU A 96 5.85 4.43 -5.61
CA LEU A 96 4.70 5.31 -5.75
C LEU A 96 3.89 4.91 -6.99
N THR A 97 2.59 4.79 -6.83
CA THR A 97 1.64 4.66 -7.93
C THR A 97 0.57 5.71 -7.76
N ILE A 98 0.42 6.56 -8.76
CA ILE A 98 -0.63 7.58 -8.82
C ILE A 98 -1.69 7.06 -9.78
N ILE A 99 -2.91 6.93 -9.29
CA ILE A 99 -4.06 6.55 -10.09
C ILE A 99 -4.93 7.80 -10.21
N SER A 100 -5.11 8.29 -11.42
CA SER A 100 -5.94 9.47 -11.73
C SER A 100 -7.26 9.06 -12.36
N HIS A 101 -8.17 10.03 -12.50
CA HIS A 101 -9.50 9.83 -13.08
C HIS A 101 -10.35 8.80 -12.31
N THR A 102 -10.20 8.79 -10.99
CA THR A 102 -11.02 7.97 -10.06
C THR A 102 -12.24 8.75 -9.55
N ASP A 103 -12.49 9.94 -10.10
CA ASP A 103 -13.62 10.78 -9.78
C ASP A 103 -14.94 10.17 -10.26
N CYS A 104 -16.02 10.59 -9.63
CA CYS A 104 -17.37 10.32 -10.11
C CYS A 104 -17.95 11.64 -10.59
N ARG A 105 -18.18 11.78 -11.90
CA ARG A 105 -18.71 13.01 -12.51
C ARG A 105 -19.94 13.60 -11.82
N LEU A 106 -20.79 12.76 -11.23
CA LEU A 106 -22.00 13.22 -10.51
C LEU A 106 -21.74 13.72 -9.09
N ALA A 107 -20.55 13.48 -8.54
CA ALA A 107 -20.10 13.97 -7.24
C ALA A 107 -19.26 15.25 -7.36
N GLU A 108 -18.91 15.68 -8.58
CA GLU A 108 -18.25 16.96 -8.81
C GLU A 108 -19.24 18.12 -8.67
N ALA A 109 -18.76 19.24 -8.16
CA ALA A 109 -19.50 20.49 -8.16
C ALA A 109 -19.69 20.97 -9.61
N PHE A 110 -20.95 21.16 -10.02
CA PHE A 110 -21.30 21.72 -11.32
C PHE A 110 -21.24 23.24 -11.31
N THR A 111 -21.36 23.84 -10.13
CA THR A 111 -21.28 25.29 -9.92
C THR A 111 -20.37 25.63 -8.74
N ASP A 112 -19.72 26.80 -8.78
CA ASP A 112 -18.77 27.22 -7.75
C ASP A 112 -19.40 27.31 -6.33
N ASN A 113 -20.73 27.43 -6.23
CA ASN A 113 -21.46 27.50 -4.97
C ASN A 113 -21.67 26.13 -4.29
N GLU A 114 -21.31 25.04 -4.96
CA GLU A 114 -21.47 23.65 -4.45
C GLU A 114 -20.19 23.11 -3.76
N VAL A 115 -19.09 23.88 -3.79
CA VAL A 115 -17.79 23.53 -3.19
C VAL A 115 -17.63 24.08 -1.78
#